data_AF-A0A101H747-F1
#
_entry.id   AF-A0A101H747-F1
#
_cell.length_a   1.000
_cell.length_b   1.000
_cell.length_c   1.000
_cell.angle_alpha   90.00
_cell.angle_beta   90.00
_cell.angle_gamma   90.00
#
_symmetry.space_group_name_H-M   'P 1'
#
loop_
_entity.id
_entity.type
_entity.pdbx_description
1 polymer ?
#
loop_
_entity_poly.entity_id
_entity_poly.type
_entity_poly.pdbx_seq_one_letter_code
_entity_poly.pdbx_strand_id
1 'polypeptide(L)'
;MSQKEHNRRKVASFVLKRAWRLFKKQGAKYMYTFSACLKLAWRIVRGYAQLSFSKVRGVSFKNSDSTSRQSIINSLLKYSLEEICLYFEREPDNPFDPNAIKVMAMVAGKGSAQLGYVAKELAENLAVEMDSDREVVVILEEITGISSKMRGVNYSFSLV
;
A
#
# COMPACT_ATOMS: atom_id res chain seq x y z
N MET A 1 -32.70 -13.12 21.33
CA MET A 1 -31.95 -12.76 20.09
C MET A 1 -31.70 -14.04 19.31
N SER A 2 -31.97 -14.08 18.00
CA SER A 2 -31.79 -15.31 17.21
C SER A 2 -30.31 -15.60 16.93
N GLN A 3 -29.96 -16.88 16.72
CA GLN A 3 -28.60 -17.29 16.34
C GLN A 3 -28.14 -16.61 15.04
N LYS A 4 -29.07 -16.41 14.09
CA LYS A 4 -28.81 -15.71 12.83
C LYS A 4 -28.41 -14.25 13.05
N GLU A 5 -29.09 -13.56 13.95
CA GLU A 5 -28.78 -12.17 14.29
C GLU A 5 -27.43 -12.05 15.03
N HIS A 6 -27.13 -12.98 15.94
CA HIS A 6 -25.83 -13.04 16.60
C HIS A 6 -24.67 -13.18 15.60
N ASN A 7 -24.81 -14.09 14.63
CA ASN A 7 -23.81 -14.30 13.59
C ASN A 7 -23.63 -13.06 12.70
N ARG A 8 -24.71 -12.36 12.33
CA ARG A 8 -24.64 -11.10 11.56
C ARG A 8 -23.86 -10.03 12.31
N ARG A 9 -24.15 -9.84 13.61
CA ARG A 9 -23.44 -8.88 14.46
C ARG A 9 -21.95 -9.20 14.61
N LYS A 10 -21.60 -10.48 14.74
CA LYS A 10 -20.19 -10.92 14.76
C LYS A 10 -19.46 -10.55 13.48
N VAL A 11 -20.05 -10.86 12.32
CA VAL A 11 -19.45 -10.52 11.01
C VAL A 11 -19.29 -9.01 10.87
N ALA A 12 -20.34 -8.23 11.15
CA ALA A 12 -20.28 -6.77 11.11
C ALA A 12 -19.19 -6.21 12.04
N SER A 13 -19.08 -6.74 13.26
CA SER A 13 -18.03 -6.35 14.22
C SER A 13 -16.63 -6.63 13.67
N PHE A 14 -16.40 -7.80 13.07
CA PHE A 14 -15.10 -8.13 12.46
C PHE A 14 -14.75 -7.22 11.29
N VAL A 15 -15.73 -6.94 10.43
CA VAL A 15 -15.56 -6.04 9.27
C VAL A 15 -15.20 -4.63 9.74
N LEU A 16 -15.96 -4.07 10.67
CA LEU A 16 -15.71 -2.72 11.20
C LEU A 16 -14.35 -2.62 11.91
N LYS A 17 -14.02 -3.60 12.77
CA LYS A 17 -12.71 -3.64 13.45
C LYS A 17 -11.55 -3.79 12.46
N ARG A 18 -11.73 -4.49 11.35
CA ARG A 18 -10.70 -4.64 10.33
C ARG A 18 -10.58 -3.36 9.48
N ALA A 19 -11.69 -2.78 9.05
CA ALA A 19 -11.73 -1.53 8.30
C ALA A 19 -11.06 -0.40 9.10
N TRP A 20 -11.36 -0.29 10.40
CA TRP A 20 -10.73 0.69 11.28
C TRP A 20 -9.22 0.51 11.38
N ARG A 21 -8.73 -0.74 11.51
CA ARG A 21 -7.29 -1.03 11.53
C ARG A 21 -6.61 -0.66 10.21
N LEU A 22 -7.22 -0.98 9.08
CA LEU A 22 -6.71 -0.62 7.75
C LEU A 22 -6.64 0.90 7.58
N PHE A 23 -7.71 1.59 7.97
CA PHE A 23 -7.81 3.04 7.88
C PHE A 23 -6.77 3.74 8.78
N LYS A 24 -6.57 3.24 10.01
CA LYS A 24 -5.57 3.78 10.94
C LYS A 24 -4.14 3.54 10.48
N LYS A 25 -3.83 2.35 9.97
CA LYS A 25 -2.48 1.98 9.51
C LYS A 25 -2.00 2.82 8.33
N GLN A 26 -2.91 3.23 7.45
CA GLN A 26 -2.56 3.95 6.23
C GLN A 26 -2.55 5.47 6.42
N GLY A 27 -2.13 5.98 7.58
CA GLY A 27 -2.15 7.42 7.85
C GLY A 27 -3.52 8.02 7.67
N ALA A 28 -4.44 7.64 8.56
CA ALA A 28 -5.85 8.02 8.57
C ALA A 28 -6.10 9.49 8.22
N LYS A 29 -6.26 9.77 6.91
CA LYS A 29 -7.03 10.87 6.27
C LYS A 29 -6.69 11.09 4.79
N TYR A 30 -5.52 10.67 4.29
CA TYR A 30 -4.97 11.33 3.11
C TYR A 30 -5.05 10.58 1.78
N MET A 31 -5.18 9.25 1.78
CA MET A 31 -5.15 8.48 0.51
C MET A 31 -6.38 7.62 0.27
N TYR A 32 -6.81 6.82 1.26
CA TYR A 32 -7.99 5.96 1.11
C TYR A 32 -9.15 6.40 1.99
N THR A 33 -10.36 6.34 1.45
CA THR A 33 -11.57 6.60 2.21
C THR A 33 -11.84 5.45 3.19
N PHE A 34 -12.55 5.73 4.29
CA PHE A 34 -13.04 4.66 5.17
C PHE A 34 -13.95 3.66 4.41
N SER A 35 -14.67 4.14 3.39
CA SER A 35 -15.49 3.30 2.50
C SER A 35 -14.65 2.25 1.76
N ALA A 36 -13.51 2.64 1.17
CA ALA A 36 -12.57 1.71 0.52
C ALA A 36 -12.06 0.66 1.52
N CYS A 37 -11.65 1.10 2.72
CA CYS A 37 -11.22 0.19 3.80
C CYS A 37 -12.34 -0.76 4.25
N LEU A 38 -13.60 -0.31 4.24
CA LEU A 38 -14.76 -1.13 4.58
C LEU A 38 -15.05 -2.18 3.51
N LYS A 39 -15.01 -1.81 2.23
CA LYS A 39 -15.14 -2.74 1.09
C LYS A 39 -14.07 -3.82 1.15
N LEU A 40 -12.80 -3.43 1.35
CA LEU A 40 -11.70 -4.38 1.47
C LEU A 40 -11.88 -5.30 2.69
N ALA A 41 -12.22 -4.73 3.86
CA ALA A 41 -12.44 -5.51 5.07
C ALA A 41 -13.58 -6.53 4.89
N TRP A 42 -14.67 -6.16 4.22
CA TRP A 42 -15.77 -7.06 3.87
C TRP A 42 -15.28 -8.21 2.99
N ARG A 43 -14.58 -7.90 1.88
CA ARG A 43 -14.04 -8.92 0.97
C ARG A 43 -13.12 -9.90 1.71
N ILE A 44 -12.24 -9.41 2.58
CA ILE A 44 -11.33 -10.26 3.35
C ILE A 44 -12.09 -11.15 4.34
N VAL A 45 -13.02 -10.59 5.12
CA VAL A 45 -13.80 -11.38 6.12
C VAL A 45 -14.66 -12.44 5.43
N ARG A 46 -15.10 -12.19 4.20
CA ARG A 46 -15.86 -13.13 3.37
C ARG A 46 -14.99 -14.13 2.59
N GLY A 47 -13.67 -13.99 2.62
CA GLY A 47 -12.74 -14.85 1.89
C GLY A 47 -12.63 -14.54 0.39
N TYR A 48 -13.17 -13.40 -0.07
CA TYR A 48 -13.11 -12.97 -1.48
C TYR A 48 -11.84 -12.20 -1.84
N ALA A 49 -11.01 -11.85 -0.85
CA ALA A 49 -9.75 -11.17 -1.05
C ALA A 49 -8.74 -11.58 0.02
N GLN A 50 -7.47 -11.56 -0.36
CA GLN A 50 -6.33 -11.68 0.53
C GLN A 50 -5.35 -10.53 0.29
N LEU A 51 -4.52 -10.26 1.29
CA LEU A 51 -3.41 -9.32 1.14
C LEU A 51 -2.23 -10.08 0.55
N SER A 52 -1.77 -9.67 -0.62
CA SER A 52 -0.56 -10.20 -1.24
C SER A 52 0.65 -9.42 -0.74
N PHE A 53 1.69 -10.13 -0.31
CA PHE A 53 2.91 -9.53 0.19
C PHE A 53 3.94 -9.37 -0.93
N SER A 54 4.65 -8.23 -0.95
CA SER A 54 5.75 -7.99 -1.87
C SER A 54 6.74 -6.96 -1.29
N LYS A 55 7.79 -6.67 -2.05
CA LYS A 55 8.86 -5.73 -1.68
C LYS A 55 9.04 -4.68 -2.76
N VAL A 56 9.41 -3.48 -2.35
CA VAL A 56 9.74 -2.40 -3.29
C VAL A 56 11.03 -2.78 -4.03
N ARG A 57 10.98 -2.71 -5.36
CA ARG A 57 12.13 -2.93 -6.25
C ARG A 57 12.77 -1.61 -6.64
N GLY A 58 14.05 -1.66 -7.01
CA GLY A 58 14.78 -0.48 -7.47
C GLY A 58 15.07 0.57 -6.40
N VAL A 59 15.08 0.19 -5.12
CA VAL A 59 15.35 1.10 -3.98
C VAL A 59 16.78 1.65 -3.96
N SER A 60 17.72 1.05 -4.70
CA SER A 60 19.11 1.49 -4.82
C SER A 60 19.33 2.57 -5.88
N PHE A 61 18.35 2.80 -6.75
CA PHE A 61 18.48 3.78 -7.83
C PHE A 61 18.10 5.19 -7.36
N LYS A 62 18.46 6.19 -8.17
CA LYS A 62 17.97 7.55 -8.02
C LYS A 62 16.64 7.74 -8.75
N ASN A 63 15.86 8.71 -8.31
CA ASN A 63 14.69 9.21 -9.06
C ASN A 63 15.14 10.12 -10.23
N SER A 64 14.21 10.51 -11.08
CA SER A 64 14.46 11.38 -12.25
C SER A 64 15.02 12.76 -11.88
N ASP A 65 14.64 13.28 -10.71
CA ASP A 65 15.17 14.51 -10.10
C ASP A 65 16.53 14.31 -9.40
N SER A 66 17.20 13.18 -9.64
CA SER A 66 18.46 12.76 -9.01
C SER A 66 18.40 12.51 -7.50
N THR A 67 17.21 12.54 -6.88
CA THR A 67 17.06 12.23 -5.45
C THR A 67 17.35 10.76 -5.18
N SER A 68 18.04 10.49 -4.08
CA SER A 68 18.36 9.11 -3.65
C SER A 68 17.17 8.49 -2.95
N ARG A 69 16.64 7.38 -3.51
CA ARG A 69 15.58 6.59 -2.87
C ARG A 69 15.98 6.07 -1.49
N GLN A 70 17.25 5.72 -1.31
CA GLN A 70 17.77 5.33 0.01
C GLN A 70 17.71 6.48 1.03
N SER A 71 17.99 7.71 0.61
CA SER A 71 17.88 8.88 1.48
C SER A 71 16.43 9.17 1.85
N ILE A 72 15.50 8.99 0.90
CA ILE A 72 14.05 9.09 1.16
C ILE A 72 13.63 8.01 2.16
N ILE A 73 13.94 6.73 1.92
CA ILE A 73 13.61 5.63 2.83
C ILE A 73 14.21 5.87 4.23
N ASN A 74 15.43 6.39 4.32
CA ASN A 74 16.04 6.73 5.61
C ASN A 74 15.30 7.87 6.32
N SER A 75 14.79 8.86 5.57
CA SER A 75 13.99 9.94 6.15
C SER A 75 12.66 9.46 6.72
N LEU A 76 12.09 8.38 6.17
CA LEU A 76 10.85 7.77 6.66
C LEU A 76 11.00 7.20 8.08
N LEU A 77 12.20 6.78 8.48
CA LEU A 77 12.46 6.25 9.84
C LEU A 77 12.21 7.28 10.96
N LYS A 78 12.06 8.56 10.62
CA LYS A 78 11.72 9.63 11.56
C LYS A 78 10.24 9.64 11.94
N TYR A 79 9.40 8.92 11.21
CA TYR A 79 7.96 8.86 11.40
C TYR A 79 7.55 7.48 11.89
N SER A 80 6.45 7.41 12.63
CA SER A 80 5.80 6.14 12.93
C SER A 80 5.24 5.51 11.65
N LEU A 81 5.11 4.19 11.61
CA LEU A 81 4.57 3.50 10.43
C LEU A 81 3.14 3.97 10.12
N GLU A 82 2.37 4.35 11.14
CA GLU A 82 1.02 4.89 11.00
C GLU A 82 0.99 6.28 10.34
N GLU A 83 2.08 7.02 10.30
CA GLU A 83 2.17 8.33 9.65
C GLU A 83 2.56 8.24 8.16
N ILE A 84 2.94 7.04 7.70
CA ILE A 84 3.44 6.80 6.35
C ILE A 84 2.37 6.04 5.55
N CYS A 85 1.90 6.67 4.47
CA CYS A 85 0.99 6.04 3.52
C CYS A 85 1.81 5.52 2.33
N LEU A 86 1.61 4.27 1.93
CA LEU A 86 2.06 3.80 0.62
C LEU A 86 0.91 3.82 -0.38
N TYR A 87 1.22 4.14 -1.62
CA TYR A 87 0.29 4.03 -2.74
C TYR A 87 1.03 3.72 -4.03
N PHE A 88 0.28 3.25 -5.01
CA PHE A 88 0.78 2.95 -6.34
C PHE A 88 0.40 4.05 -7.32
N GLU A 89 1.34 4.38 -8.19
CA GLU A 89 1.15 5.37 -9.24
C GLU A 89 1.62 4.77 -10.57
N ARG A 90 0.73 4.78 -11.57
CA ARG A 90 1.03 4.26 -12.91
C ARG A 90 2.06 5.14 -13.61
N GLU A 91 2.98 4.52 -14.34
CA GLU A 91 3.92 5.20 -15.24
C GLU A 91 3.88 4.53 -16.63
N PRO A 92 2.80 4.73 -17.41
CA PRO A 92 2.62 4.06 -18.70
C PRO A 92 3.68 4.45 -19.75
N ASP A 93 4.23 5.66 -19.64
CA ASP A 93 5.27 6.18 -20.54
C ASP A 93 6.69 5.81 -20.08
N ASN A 94 6.83 4.85 -19.15
CA ASN A 94 8.16 4.39 -18.72
C ASN A 94 8.89 3.74 -19.91
N PRO A 95 10.13 4.18 -20.24
CA PRO A 95 10.83 3.73 -21.44
C PRO A 95 11.31 2.27 -21.37
N PHE A 96 11.28 1.63 -20.19
CA PHE A 96 11.74 0.26 -19.98
C PHE A 96 10.61 -0.75 -19.79
N ASP A 97 9.45 -0.30 -19.28
CA ASP A 97 8.31 -1.16 -18.97
C ASP A 97 6.99 -0.37 -18.98
N PRO A 98 6.10 -0.53 -19.99
CA PRO A 98 4.81 0.19 -20.03
C PRO A 98 3.85 -0.20 -18.88
N ASN A 99 4.09 -1.33 -18.23
CA ASN A 99 3.35 -1.75 -17.06
C ASN A 99 3.92 -1.19 -15.76
N ALA A 100 4.93 -0.30 -15.81
CA ALA A 100 5.59 0.20 -14.61
C ALA A 100 4.62 0.86 -13.61
N ILE A 101 4.76 0.45 -12.34
CA ILE A 101 4.01 1.00 -11.23
C ILE A 101 5.00 1.49 -10.18
N LYS A 102 5.00 2.80 -9.94
CA LYS A 102 5.81 3.41 -8.88
C LYS A 102 5.22 3.03 -7.53
N VAL A 103 6.10 2.76 -6.57
CA VAL A 103 5.72 2.72 -5.16
C VAL A 103 6.05 4.07 -4.54
N MET A 104 5.01 4.77 -4.13
CA MET A 104 5.10 6.11 -3.56
C MET A 104 4.87 6.03 -2.06
N ALA A 105 5.61 6.85 -1.31
CA ALA A 105 5.31 7.13 0.09
C ALA A 105 4.80 8.55 0.23
N MET A 106 3.78 8.75 1.06
CA MET A 106 3.29 10.05 1.49
C MET A 106 3.36 10.15 3.00
N VAL A 107 3.79 11.32 3.48
CA VAL A 107 3.74 11.70 4.90
C VAL A 107 2.93 12.98 5.02
N ALA A 108 1.94 12.97 5.92
CA ALA A 108 1.02 14.08 6.12
C ALA A 108 1.78 15.39 6.41
N GLY A 109 1.48 16.44 5.64
CA GLY A 109 2.13 17.74 5.78
C GLY A 109 3.59 17.82 5.30
N LYS A 110 4.12 16.76 4.67
CA LYS A 110 5.48 16.71 4.10
C LYS A 110 5.51 16.47 2.59
N GLY A 111 4.47 15.84 2.05
CA GLY A 111 4.34 15.53 0.62
C GLY A 111 4.56 14.05 0.32
N SER A 112 4.78 13.74 -0.96
CA SER A 112 5.03 12.39 -1.45
C SER A 112 6.38 12.26 -2.15
N ALA A 113 6.92 11.04 -2.15
CA ALA A 113 8.18 10.71 -2.80
C ALA A 113 8.19 9.26 -3.29
N GLN A 114 8.84 9.03 -4.44
CA GLN A 114 9.01 7.70 -4.99
C GLN A 114 10.06 6.91 -4.21
N LEU A 115 9.70 5.68 -3.81
CA LEU A 115 10.60 4.74 -3.15
C LEU A 115 11.21 3.71 -4.11
N GLY A 116 10.54 3.46 -5.22
CA GLY A 116 10.94 2.48 -6.22
C GLY A 116 9.75 2.04 -7.06
N TYR A 117 9.70 0.75 -7.38
CA TYR A 117 8.71 0.15 -8.26
C TYR A 117 8.14 -1.15 -7.69
N VAL A 118 6.95 -1.50 -8.15
CA VAL A 118 6.38 -2.85 -8.01
C VAL A 118 7.27 -3.84 -8.78
N ALA A 119 7.31 -5.11 -8.36
CA ALA A 119 8.03 -6.13 -9.10
C ALA A 119 7.42 -6.29 -10.50
N LYS A 120 8.26 -6.46 -11.53
CA LYS A 120 7.83 -6.46 -12.93
C LYS A 120 6.70 -7.46 -13.19
N GLU A 121 6.86 -8.68 -12.71
CA GLU A 121 5.91 -9.77 -12.90
C GLU A 121 4.55 -9.49 -12.24
N LEU A 122 4.57 -8.74 -11.12
CA LEU A 122 3.36 -8.28 -10.46
C LEU A 122 2.72 -7.09 -11.19
N ALA A 123 3.56 -6.19 -11.71
CA ALA A 123 3.13 -5.00 -12.41
C ALA A 123 2.38 -5.33 -13.71
N GLU A 124 2.77 -6.39 -14.43
CA GLU A 124 2.09 -6.87 -15.65
C GLU A 124 0.58 -7.11 -15.44
N ASN A 125 0.20 -7.71 -14.32
CA ASN A 125 -1.21 -7.96 -14.02
C ASN A 125 -1.88 -6.74 -13.36
N LEU A 126 -1.15 -6.08 -12.45
CA LEU A 126 -1.71 -5.01 -11.65
C LEU A 126 -1.95 -3.73 -12.46
N ALA A 127 -1.14 -3.48 -13.49
CA ALA A 127 -1.30 -2.34 -14.39
C ALA A 127 -2.66 -2.37 -15.08
N VAL A 128 -3.05 -3.51 -15.64
CA VAL A 128 -4.36 -3.69 -16.31
C VAL A 128 -5.52 -3.40 -15.37
N GLU A 129 -5.43 -3.86 -14.12
CA GLU A 129 -6.46 -3.62 -13.10
C GLU A 129 -6.55 -2.14 -12.73
N MET A 130 -5.39 -1.48 -12.54
CA MET A 130 -5.34 -0.04 -12.24
C MET A 130 -5.84 0.82 -13.41
N ASP A 131 -5.50 0.45 -14.64
CA ASP A 131 -5.94 1.14 -15.86
C ASP A 131 -7.45 0.94 -16.11
N SER A 132 -8.06 -0.05 -15.45
CA SER A 132 -9.51 -0.29 -15.42
C SER A 132 -10.21 0.40 -14.22
N ASP A 133 -9.59 1.42 -13.64
CA ASP A 133 -10.05 2.19 -12.47
C ASP A 133 -10.27 1.36 -11.19
N ARG A 134 -9.64 0.18 -11.10
CA ARG A 134 -9.73 -0.64 -9.89
C ARG A 134 -8.80 -0.11 -8.82
N GLU A 135 -9.38 0.20 -7.67
CA GLU A 135 -8.64 0.73 -6.52
C GLU A 135 -7.74 -0.35 -5.90
N VAL A 136 -6.46 -0.02 -5.74
CA VAL A 136 -5.47 -0.84 -5.02
C VAL A 136 -5.24 -0.24 -3.66
N VAL A 137 -5.43 -1.02 -2.60
CA VAL A 137 -5.02 -0.63 -1.24
C VAL A 137 -3.64 -1.18 -0.97
N VAL A 138 -2.70 -0.32 -0.55
CA VAL A 138 -1.29 -0.67 -0.28
C VAL A 138 -0.93 -0.33 1.17
N ILE A 139 -0.43 -1.31 1.90
CA ILE A 139 -0.15 -1.23 3.33
C ILE A 139 1.36 -1.37 3.51
N LEU A 140 1.97 -0.38 4.18
CA LEU A 140 3.34 -0.50 4.66
C LEU A 140 3.40 -1.59 5.74
N GLU A 141 4.21 -2.61 5.52
CA GLU A 141 4.43 -3.66 6.52
C GLU A 141 5.70 -3.39 7.33
N GLU A 142 6.80 -3.04 6.66
CA GLU A 142 8.08 -2.89 7.33
C GLU A 142 9.10 -2.11 6.50
N ILE A 143 9.95 -1.33 7.17
CA ILE A 143 11.21 -0.83 6.60
C ILE A 143 12.34 -1.71 7.15
N THR A 144 13.02 -2.44 6.25
CA THR A 144 14.04 -3.43 6.60
C THR A 144 15.45 -2.90 6.41
N GLY A 145 16.44 -3.58 7.00
CA GLY A 145 17.86 -3.21 6.83
C GLY A 145 18.28 -1.97 7.62
N ILE A 146 17.67 -1.72 8.78
CA ILE A 146 17.89 -0.52 9.60
C ILE A 146 19.38 -0.32 9.96
N SER A 147 20.09 -1.42 10.26
CA SER A 147 21.52 -1.46 10.57
C SER A 147 22.42 -1.66 9.35
N SER A 148 21.86 -1.75 8.14
CA SER A 148 22.59 -1.97 6.89
C SER A 148 22.85 -0.65 6.15
N LYS A 149 23.81 -0.69 5.21
CA LYS A 149 24.03 0.40 4.25
C LYS A 149 22.86 0.55 3.26
N MET A 150 22.07 -0.52 3.07
CA MET A 150 20.90 -0.53 2.20
C MET A 150 19.65 -0.93 2.95
N ARG A 151 18.59 -0.12 2.80
CA ARG A 151 17.27 -0.34 3.37
C ARG A 151 16.29 -0.82 2.32
N GLY A 152 15.42 -1.73 2.74
CA GLY A 152 14.31 -2.24 1.94
C GLY A 152 12.97 -1.76 2.49
N VAL A 153 11.93 -1.89 1.67
CA VAL A 153 10.55 -1.60 2.08
C VAL A 153 9.67 -2.77 1.68
N ASN A 154 8.95 -3.30 2.65
CA ASN A 154 7.99 -4.39 2.50
C ASN A 154 6.57 -3.81 2.54
N TYR A 155 5.71 -4.29 1.65
CA TYR A 155 4.31 -3.90 1.62
C TYR A 155 3.40 -5.09 1.39
N SER A 156 2.14 -4.94 1.80
CA SER A 156 1.06 -5.80 1.34
C SER A 156 0.06 -4.98 0.54
N PHE A 157 -0.67 -5.62 -0.36
CA PHE A 157 -1.67 -4.92 -1.17
C PHE A 157 -2.85 -5.82 -1.50
N SER A 158 -3.97 -5.20 -1.89
CA SER A 158 -5.13 -5.92 -2.42
C SER A 158 -5.98 -4.99 -3.28
N LEU A 159 -6.64 -5.58 -4.28
CA LEU A 159 -7.63 -4.91 -5.11
C LEU A 159 -8.98 -4.85 -4.38
N VAL A 160 -9.64 -3.69 -4.45
CA VAL A 160 -10.98 -3.46 -3.88
C VAL A 160 -12.07 -3.81 -4.88
#